data_AF-A0A1T4ZEH7-F1
#
_entry.id   AF-A0A1T4ZEH7-F1
#
_cell.length_a   1.000
_cell.length_b   1.000
_cell.length_c   1.000
_cell.angle_alpha   90.00
_cell.angle_beta   90.00
_cell.angle_gamma   90.00
#
_symmetry.space_group_name_H-M   'P 1'
#
loop_
_entity.id
_entity.type
_entity.pdbx_description
1 polymer ?
#
loop_
_entity_poly.entity_id
_entity_poly.type
_entity_poly.pdbx_seq_one_letter_code
_entity_poly.pdbx_strand_id
1 'polypeptide(L)' 'MNDAYLQLLLKILKAIAENRDNPEAVYRLLEENSDKLDQTFILTLQEWAKEQLQDADPDQSNCIKFIKS' A
#
# COMPACT_ATOMS: atom_id res chain seq x y z
N MET A 1 14.01 -3.07 -0.44
CA MET A 1 12.69 -3.60 -0.03
C MET A 1 12.72 -5.04 0.49
N ASN A 2 11.97 -5.34 1.55
CA ASN A 2 11.78 -6.70 2.08
C ASN A 2 10.48 -7.29 1.52
N ASP A 3 10.57 -8.46 0.87
CA ASP A 3 9.44 -9.08 0.16
C ASP A 3 8.20 -9.29 1.04
N ALA A 4 8.37 -9.70 2.29
CA ALA A 4 7.23 -9.93 3.20
C ALA A 4 6.48 -8.64 3.54
N TYR A 5 7.20 -7.53 3.70
CA TYR A 5 6.62 -6.22 3.98
C TYR A 5 5.98 -5.61 2.74
N LEU A 6 6.56 -5.82 1.55
CA LEU A 6 5.96 -5.39 0.30
C LEU A 6 4.65 -6.14 0.03
N GLN A 7 4.61 -7.45 0.28
CA GLN A 7 3.37 -8.24 0.15
C GLN A 7 2.30 -7.77 1.13
N LEU A 8 2.66 -7.46 2.38
CA LEU A 8 1.73 -6.89 3.36
C LEU A 8 1.19 -5.53 2.89
N LEU A 9 2.06 -4.65 2.41
CA LEU A 9 1.68 -3.35 1.86
C LEU A 9 0.66 -3.50 0.70
N LEU A 10 0.96 -4.34 -0.29
CA LEU A 10 0.08 -4.56 -1.44
C LEU A 10 -1.26 -5.17 -1.01
N LYS A 11 -1.26 -6.08 -0.03
CA LYS A 11 -2.48 -6.65 0.55
C LYS A 11 -3.35 -5.58 1.23
N ILE A 12 -2.75 -4.67 1.99
CA ILE A 12 -3.44 -3.55 2.64
C ILE A 12 -4.02 -2.59 1.60
N LEU A 13 -3.23 -2.20 0.59
CA LEU A 13 -3.68 -1.30 -0.48
C LEU A 13 -4.84 -1.91 -1.28
N LYS A 14 -4.77 -3.20 -1.58
CA LYS A 14 -5.86 -3.94 -2.23
C LYS A 14 -7.12 -3.97 -1.35
N ALA A 15 -6.97 -4.27 -0.06
CA ALA A 15 -8.10 -4.29 0.87
C ALA A 15 -8.80 -2.92 0.94
N ILE A 16 -8.05 -1.81 0.97
CA ILE A 16 -8.60 -0.45 0.92
C ILE A 16 -9.36 -0.21 -0.39
N ALA A 17 -8.81 -0.64 -1.53
CA ALA A 17 -9.42 -0.42 -2.84
C ALA A 17 -10.71 -1.22 -3.04
N GLU A 18 -10.76 -2.46 -2.55
CA GLU A 18 -11.90 -3.39 -2.70
C GLU A 18 -12.99 -3.19 -1.63
N ASN A 19 -12.64 -2.69 -0.44
CA ASN A 19 -13.56 -2.57 0.70
C ASN A 19 -13.88 -1.10 1.05
N ARG A 20 -14.11 -0.25 0.03
CA ARG A 20 -14.41 1.18 0.24
C ARG A 20 -15.62 1.41 1.14
N ASP A 21 -16.63 0.55 1.04
CA ASP A 21 -17.86 0.60 1.85
C ASP A 21 -17.77 -0.29 3.11
N ASN A 22 -16.64 -0.97 3.33
CA ASN A 22 -16.41 -1.87 4.46
C ASN A 22 -15.02 -1.66 5.09
N PRO A 23 -14.80 -0.51 5.77
CA PRO A 23 -13.50 -0.20 6.38
C PRO A 23 -13.09 -1.20 7.47
N GLU A 24 -14.04 -1.93 8.06
CA GLU A 24 -13.77 -2.95 9.09
C GLU A 24 -12.95 -4.13 8.55
N ALA A 25 -13.05 -4.45 7.26
CA ALA A 25 -12.18 -5.43 6.63
C ALA A 25 -10.71 -4.97 6.59
N VAL A 26 -10.47 -3.66 6.40
CA VAL A 26 -9.13 -3.07 6.43
C VAL A 26 -8.60 -3.05 7.87
N TYR A 27 -9.43 -2.65 8.84
CA TYR A 27 -9.01 -2.60 10.24
C TYR A 27 -8.62 -3.95 10.81
N ARG A 28 -9.39 -5.01 10.51
CA ARG A 28 -9.01 -6.38 10.91
C ARG A 28 -7.68 -6.80 10.32
N LEU A 29 -7.43 -6.49 9.04
CA LEU A 29 -6.17 -6.80 8.39
C LEU A 29 -4.98 -6.08 9.05
N LEU A 30 -5.17 -4.83 9.47
CA LEU A 30 -4.15 -4.07 10.20
C LEU A 30 -3.91 -4.64 11.59
N GLU A 31 -4.97 -5.02 12.31
CA GLU A 31 -4.88 -5.61 13.65
C GLU A 31 -4.13 -6.95 13.63
N GLU A 32 -4.47 -7.84 12.69
CA GLU A 32 -3.83 -9.15 12.49
C GLU A 32 -2.33 -9.08 12.15
N ASN A 33 -1.86 -7.94 11.63
CA ASN A 33 -0.46 -7.74 11.21
C ASN A 33 0.20 -6.60 11.98
N SER A 34 -0.35 -6.22 13.15
CA SER A 34 0.11 -5.11 13.97
C SER A 34 1.56 -5.25 14.41
N ASP A 35 2.05 -6.47 14.58
CA ASP A 35 3.45 -6.82 14.87
C ASP A 35 4.42 -6.38 13.75
N LYS A 36 3.92 -6.30 12.52
CA LYS A 36 4.68 -5.93 11.32
C LYS A 36 4.46 -4.48 10.90
N LEU A 37 3.63 -3.71 11.59
CA LEU A 37 3.44 -2.28 11.34
C LEU A 37 4.55 -1.46 12.01
N ASP A 38 5.79 -1.80 11.70
CA ASP A 38 6.99 -1.26 12.33
C ASP A 38 7.77 -0.31 11.39
N GLN A 39 8.99 0.04 11.78
CA GLN A 39 9.85 0.91 10.98
C GLN A 39 10.19 0.31 9.60
N THR A 40 10.33 -1.00 9.48
CA THR A 40 10.58 -1.68 8.20
C THR A 40 9.38 -1.57 7.27
N PHE A 41 8.16 -1.58 7.81
CA PHE A 41 6.95 -1.31 7.02
C PHE A 41 6.91 0.12 6.49
N ILE A 42 7.25 1.10 7.34
CA ILE A 42 7.30 2.51 6.92
C ILE A 42 8.31 2.71 5.79
N LEU A 43 9.51 2.13 5.91
CA LEU A 43 10.54 2.21 4.87
C LEU A 43 10.08 1.55 3.56
N THR A 44 9.41 0.41 3.66
CA THR A 44 8.85 -0.29 2.49
C THR A 44 7.80 0.54 1.78
N LEU A 45 6.87 1.16 2.53
CA LEU A 45 5.88 2.09 1.98
C LEU A 45 6.53 3.28 1.27
N GLN A 46 7.57 3.87 1.87
CA GLN A 46 8.27 5.01 1.28
C GLN A 46 9.04 4.64 0.02
N GLU A 47 9.75 3.50 0.01
CA GLU A 47 10.46 3.00 -1.17
C GLU A 47 9.48 2.73 -2.31
N TRP A 48 8.41 1.96 -2.04
CA TRP A 48 7.39 1.65 -3.03
C TRP A 48 6.75 2.92 -3.59
N ALA A 49 6.34 3.87 -2.73
CA ALA A 49 5.72 5.11 -3.19
C ALA A 49 6.67 5.96 -4.04
N LYS A 50 7.96 6.01 -3.70
CA LYS A 50 8.97 6.70 -4.53
C LYS A 50 9.11 6.07 -5.89
N GLU A 51 9.15 4.74 -5.98
CA GLU A 51 9.22 4.02 -7.26
C GLU A 51 7.97 4.32 -8.12
N GLN A 52 6.76 4.20 -7.54
CA GLN A 52 5.53 4.47 -8.28
C GLN A 52 5.40 5.93 -8.73
N LEU A 53 5.93 6.88 -7.95
CA LEU A 53 5.87 8.31 -8.26
C LEU A 53 7.03 8.78 -9.17
N GLN A 54 8.17 8.10 -9.17
CA GLN A 54 9.26 8.38 -10.12
C GLN A 54 8.93 7.88 -11.53
N ASP A 55 8.19 6.77 -11.63
CA ASP A 55 7.64 6.28 -12.90
C ASP A 55 6.38 7.05 -13.35
N ALA A 56 5.86 7.96 -12.51
CA ALA A 56 4.74 8.84 -12.89
C ALA A 56 5.27 10.08 -13.63
N ASP A 57 5.00 10.13 -14.94
CA ASP A 57 5.20 11.31 -15.78
C ASP A 57 4.62 12.57 -15.08
N PRO A 58 5.35 13.69 -14.94
CA PRO A 58 4.91 14.86 -14.17
C PRO A 58 3.58 15.49 -14.66
N ASP A 59 3.17 15.20 -15.90
CA ASP A 59 1.87 15.61 -16.46
C ASP A 59 0.70 14.71 -16.02
N GLN A 60 1.00 13.57 -15.39
CA GLN A 60 0.03 12.67 -14.77
C GLN A 60 0.00 12.82 -13.25
N SER A 61 -0.22 14.05 -12.77
CA SER A 61 -0.66 14.32 -11.38
C SER A 61 -1.95 13.57 -10.96
N ASN A 62 -2.53 12.80 -11.89
CA ASN A 62 -3.60 11.82 -11.68
C ASN A 62 -3.11 10.38 -11.38
N CYS A 63 -1.81 10.12 -11.19
CA CYS A 63 -1.25 8.77 -11.05
C CYS A 63 -1.52 8.04 -9.71
N ILE A 64 -2.46 8.52 -8.90
CA ILE A 64 -3.30 7.58 -8.10
C ILE A 64 -4.37 6.96 -9.04
N LYS A 65 -4.00 6.64 -10.28
CA LYS A 65 -4.77 5.73 -11.13
C LYS A 65 -4.50 4.34 -10.59
N PHE A 66 -5.21 4.06 -9.49
CA PHE A 66 -5.69 2.75 -9.07
C PHE A 66 -4.97 1.63 -9.77
N ILE A 67 -3.96 1.06 -9.11
CA ILE A 67 -3.60 -0.35 -9.16
C ILE A 67 -4.12 -0.96 -10.47
N LYS A 68 -3.47 -0.64 -11.59
CA LYS A 68 -3.96 -1.03 -12.93
C LYS A 68 -3.90 -2.55 -13.04
N SER A 69 -4.99 -3.23 -12.72
CA SER A 69 -5.63 -4.29 -13.52
C SER A 69 -6.86 -4.84 -12.81
#